data_AF-A0A512C9L3-F1
#
_entry.id   AF-A0A512C9L3-F1
#
_cell.length_a   1.000
_cell.length_b   1.000
_cell.length_c   1.000
_cell.angle_alpha   90.00
_cell.angle_beta   90.00
_cell.angle_gamma   90.00
#
_symmetry.space_group_name_H-M   'P 1'
#
loop_
_entity.id
_entity.type
_entity.pdbx_description
1 polymer ?
#
loop_
_entity_poly.entity_id
_entity_poly.type
_entity_poly.pdbx_seq_one_letter_code
_entity_poly.pdbx_strand_id
1 'polypeptide(L)'
;MRIVYTEQSLESLEESINFLLIVQTVPLEKVVAIRKHLLNRVDSLITDPHTGQYEEYLEHLGKGHRRLVEGYFKIIYLVEGI
;
A
#
# COMPACT_ATOMS: atom_id res chain seq x y z
N MET A 1 2.60 -14.97 -8.78
CA MET A 1 3.05 -13.98 -7.78
C MET A 1 2.55 -14.36 -6.41
N ARG A 2 3.29 -14.00 -5.36
CA ARG A 2 2.81 -14.02 -3.98
C ARG A 2 3.02 -12.63 -3.38
N ILE A 3 2.05 -12.12 -2.65
CA ILE A 3 2.22 -10.90 -1.85
C ILE A 3 2.88 -11.26 -0.52
N VAL A 4 3.90 -10.49 -0.16
CA VAL A 4 4.54 -10.54 1.15
C VAL A 4 4.50 -9.14 1.71
N TYR A 5 3.91 -8.99 2.89
CA TYR A 5 3.88 -7.72 3.62
C TYR A 5 5.13 -7.62 4.48
N THR A 6 5.75 -6.45 4.50
CA THR A 6 6.82 -6.15 5.45
C THR A 6 6.21 -5.71 6.78
N GLU A 7 6.90 -5.92 7.89
CA GLU A 7 6.46 -5.41 9.20
C GLU A 7 6.20 -3.90 9.15
N GLN A 8 7.12 -3.14 8.53
CA GLN A 8 6.96 -1.70 8.33
C GLN A 8 5.66 -1.34 7.59
N SER A 9 5.27 -2.12 6.58
CA SER A 9 4.03 -1.86 5.83
C SER A 9 2.77 -2.12 6.66
N LEU A 10 2.82 -3.10 7.57
CA LEU A 10 1.73 -3.40 8.48
C LEU A 10 1.59 -2.31 9.55
N GLU A 11 2.72 -1.88 10.13
CA GLU A 11 2.78 -0.75 11.07
C GLU A 11 2.24 0.54 10.42
N SER A 12 2.68 0.86 9.21
CA SER A 12 2.22 2.05 8.47
C SER A 12 0.71 2.02 8.20
N LEU A 13 0.15 0.84 7.90
CA LEU A 13 -1.28 0.66 7.70
C LEU A 13 -2.04 0.86 9.01
N GLU A 14 -1.56 0.29 10.11
CA GLU A 14 -2.14 0.45 11.44
C GLU A 14 -2.12 1.91 11.88
N GLU A 15 -0.99 2.59 11.77
CA GLU A 15 -0.85 4.02 12.09
C GLU A 15 -1.84 4.87 11.29
N SER A 16 -1.97 4.58 9.98
CA SER A 16 -2.90 5.32 9.12
C SER A 16 -4.36 5.06 9.50
N ILE A 17 -4.72 3.82 9.83
CA ILE A 17 -6.07 3.48 10.31
C ILE A 17 -6.36 4.19 11.64
N ASN A 18 -5.41 4.17 12.56
CA ASN A 18 -5.53 4.83 13.87
C ASN A 18 -5.66 6.35 13.70
N PHE A 19 -4.90 6.96 12.79
CA PHE A 19 -5.04 8.38 12.46
C PHE A 19 -6.45 8.70 11.94
N LEU A 20 -6.99 7.88 11.03
CA LEU A 20 -8.34 8.08 10.50
C LEU A 20 -9.41 7.93 11.59
N LEU A 21 -9.30 6.93 12.45
CA LEU A 21 -10.29 6.67 13.51
C LEU A 21 -10.23 7.68 14.66
N ILE A 22 -9.03 7.96 15.16
CA ILE A 22 -8.84 8.68 16.42
C ILE A 22 -8.70 10.16 16.19
N VAL A 23 -7.88 10.56 15.20
CA VAL A 23 -7.57 11.98 14.96
C VAL A 23 -8.59 12.61 14.04
N GLN A 24 -8.91 11.94 12.94
CA GLN A 24 -9.88 12.45 11.96
C GLN A 24 -11.33 12.08 12.30
N THR A 25 -11.55 11.22 13.31
CA THR A 25 -12.89 10.78 13.74
C THR A 25 -13.75 10.20 12.62
N VAL A 26 -13.11 9.57 11.63
CA VAL A 26 -13.80 8.97 10.50
C VAL A 26 -14.63 7.78 10.99
N PRO A 27 -15.92 7.66 10.58
CA PRO A 27 -16.76 6.54 10.95
C PRO A 27 -16.11 5.19 10.65
N LEU A 28 -16.20 4.25 11.61
CA LEU A 28 -15.57 2.93 11.52
C LEU A 28 -15.88 2.21 10.20
N GLU A 29 -17.13 2.27 9.75
CA GLU A 29 -17.59 1.68 8.48
C GLU A 29 -16.79 2.19 7.27
N LYS A 30 -16.46 3.50 7.24
CA LYS A 30 -15.67 4.10 6.17
C LYS A 30 -14.21 3.69 6.26
N VAL A 31 -13.64 3.62 7.47
CA VAL A 31 -12.27 3.17 7.66
C VAL A 31 -12.11 1.70 7.26
N VAL A 32 -13.08 0.85 7.61
CA VAL A 32 -13.12 -0.56 7.17
C VAL A 32 -13.22 -0.66 5.65
N ALA A 33 -14.04 0.17 5.01
CA ALA A 33 -14.14 0.22 3.55
C ALA A 33 -12.83 0.67 2.89
N ILE A 34 -12.16 1.69 3.43
CA ILE A 34 -10.84 2.15 2.97
C ILE A 34 -9.81 1.02 3.09
N ARG A 35 -9.70 0.38 4.27
CA ARG A 35 -8.77 -0.74 4.47
C ARG A 35 -9.02 -1.86 3.47
N LYS A 36 -10.29 -2.24 3.27
CA LYS A 36 -10.66 -3.29 2.31
C LYS A 36 -10.27 -2.89 0.89
N HIS A 37 -10.50 -1.64 0.49
CA HIS A 37 -10.11 -1.12 -0.82
C HIS A 37 -8.59 -1.20 -1.05
N LEU A 38 -7.79 -0.79 -0.06
CA LEU A 38 -6.33 -0.88 -0.13
C LEU A 38 -5.85 -2.32 -0.29
N LEU A 39 -6.38 -3.26 0.50
CA LEU A 39 -6.01 -4.68 0.42
C LEU A 39 -6.41 -5.30 -0.93
N ASN A 40 -7.63 -5.02 -1.42
CA ASN A 40 -8.05 -5.46 -2.75
C ASN A 40 -7.13 -4.93 -3.85
N ARG A 41 -6.63 -3.69 -3.69
CA ARG A 41 -5.68 -3.12 -4.64
C ARG A 41 -4.35 -3.86 -4.60
N VAL A 42 -3.84 -4.21 -3.41
CA VAL A 42 -2.65 -5.04 -3.28
C VAL A 42 -2.85 -6.41 -3.92
N ASP A 43 -4.01 -7.05 -3.73
CA ASP A 43 -4.32 -8.35 -4.34
C ASP A 43 -4.28 -8.29 -5.88
N SER A 44 -4.66 -7.15 -6.48
CA SER A 44 -4.57 -6.97 -7.94
C SER A 44 -3.13 -7.05 -8.50
N LEU A 45 -2.11 -6.81 -7.66
CA LEU A 45 -0.70 -6.95 -8.04
C LEU A 45 -0.29 -8.40 -8.29
N ILE A 46 -1.09 -9.38 -7.85
CA ILE A 46 -0.84 -10.79 -8.15
C ILE A 46 -0.94 -11.05 -9.66
N THR A 47 -1.87 -10.39 -10.33
CA THR A 47 -2.11 -10.57 -11.78
C THR A 47 -1.39 -9.53 -12.63
N ASP A 48 -1.23 -8.31 -12.13
CA ASP A 48 -0.53 -7.22 -12.85
C ASP A 48 0.44 -6.46 -11.92
N PRO A 49 1.63 -7.02 -11.64
CA PRO A 49 2.58 -6.44 -10.70
C PRO A 49 3.26 -5.17 -11.24
N HIS A 50 3.19 -4.90 -12.54
CA HIS A 50 3.89 -3.79 -13.18
C HIS A 50 2.98 -2.58 -13.43
N THR A 51 1.72 -2.66 -13.00
CA THR A 51 0.71 -1.59 -13.08
C THR A 51 1.13 -0.32 -12.34
N GLY A 52 1.98 -0.45 -11.30
CA GLY A 52 2.49 0.68 -10.53
C GLY A 52 3.62 1.43 -11.22
N GLN A 53 3.61 2.76 -11.05
CA GLN A 53 4.68 3.64 -11.50
C GLN A 53 5.94 3.43 -10.65
N TYR A 54 7.11 3.79 -11.16
CA TYR A 54 8.33 3.79 -10.37
C TYR A 54 8.23 4.79 -9.20
N GLU A 55 8.79 4.40 -8.05
CA GLU A 55 8.91 5.29 -6.90
C GLU A 55 10.24 6.05 -6.96
N GLU A 56 10.18 7.24 -7.58
CA GLU A 56 11.34 8.14 -7.79
C GLU A 56 12.13 8.40 -6.50
N TYR A 57 11.45 8.58 -5.37
CA TYR A 57 12.13 8.84 -4.09
C TYR A 57 13.01 7.67 -3.63
N LEU A 58 12.76 6.46 -4.12
CA LEU A 58 13.51 5.24 -3.80
C LEU A 58 14.36 4.74 -4.98
N GLU A 59 14.46 5.52 -6.06
CA GLU A 59 15.24 5.16 -7.25
C GLU A 59 16.73 4.98 -6.92
N HIS A 60 17.25 5.80 -6.00
CA HIS A 60 18.63 5.73 -5.52
C HIS A 60 19.02 4.37 -4.90
N LEU A 61 18.05 3.56 -4.49
CA LEU A 61 18.29 2.20 -3.98
C LEU A 61 18.58 1.20 -5.10
N GLY A 62 18.31 1.53 -6.37
CA GLY A 62 18.58 0.67 -7.52
C GLY A 62 17.75 -0.62 -7.59
N LYS A 63 16.71 -0.74 -6.75
CA LYS A 63 15.89 -1.96 -6.66
C LYS A 63 14.65 -1.95 -7.57
N GLY A 64 14.29 -0.81 -8.16
CA GLY A 64 13.09 -0.72 -9.00
C GLY A 64 11.79 -0.75 -8.20
N HIS A 65 11.76 -0.07 -7.04
CA HIS A 65 10.53 0.10 -6.25
C HIS A 65 9.44 0.78 -7.08
N ARG A 66 8.20 0.40 -6.81
CA ARG A 66 7.00 0.88 -7.48
C ARG A 66 6.00 1.41 -6.47
N ARG A 67 5.06 2.23 -6.95
CA ARG A 67 3.98 2.81 -6.16
C ARG A 67 2.62 2.66 -6.85
N LEU A 68 1.60 2.42 -6.03
CA LEU A 68 0.19 2.66 -6.36
C LEU A 68 -0.33 3.80 -5.48
N VAL A 69 -1.15 4.66 -6.06
CA VAL A 69 -1.82 5.74 -5.32
C VAL A 69 -3.31 5.43 -5.27
N GLU A 70 -3.86 5.29 -4.07
CA GLU A 70 -5.27 4.99 -3.82
C GLU A 70 -5.84 6.03 -2.85
N GLY A 71 -6.55 7.02 -3.41
CA GLY A 71 -7.01 8.18 -2.64
C GLY A 71 -5.83 8.93 -2.01
N TYR A 72 -5.77 8.95 -0.68
CA TYR A 72 -4.70 9.61 0.09
C TYR A 72 -3.61 8.64 0.55
N PHE A 73 -3.61 7.40 0.07
CA PHE A 73 -2.65 6.37 0.43
C PHE A 73 -1.69 6.10 -0.71
N LYS A 74 -0.42 5.88 -0.36
CA LYS A 74 0.61 5.44 -1.29
C LYS A 74 1.09 4.06 -0.86
N ILE A 75 0.86 3.06 -1.71
CA ILE A 75 1.32 1.69 -1.50
C ILE A 75 2.65 1.53 -2.24
N ILE A 76 3.75 1.37 -1.50
CA ILE A 76 5.09 1.15 -2.05
C ILE A 76 5.38 -0.35 -2.04
N TYR A 77 5.89 -0.87 -3.15
CA TYR A 77 6.21 -2.30 -3.27
C TYR A 77 7.41 -2.53 -4.20
N LEU A 78 7.92 -3.76 -4.17
CA LEU A 78 8.98 -4.27 -5.04
C LEU A 78 8.52 -5.61 -5.61
N VAL A 79 8.99 -5.95 -6.81
CA VAL A 79 8.80 -7.26 -7.43
C VAL A 79 10.14 -8.00 -7.39
N GLU A 80 10.20 -9.12 -6.67
CA GLU A 80 11.40 -9.96 -6.55
C GLU A 80 11.19 -11.32 -7.24
N GLY A 81 12.22 -11.82 -7.92
CA GLY A 81 12.21 -13.13 -8.59
C GLY A 81 11.56 -13.09 -9.98
N ILE A 82 12.36 -12.76 -11.01
CA ILE A 82 12.05 -13.01 -12.43
C ILE A 82 12.79 -14.27 -12.85
#